data_AF-A0A975MVX6-F1
#
_entry.id   AF-A0A975MVX6-F1
#
_cell.length_a   1.000
_cell.length_b   1.000
_cell.length_c   1.000
_cell.angle_alpha   90.00
_cell.angle_beta   90.00
_cell.angle_gamma   90.00
#
_symmetry.space_group_name_H-M   'P 1'
#
loop_
_entity.id
_entity.type
_entity.pdbx_description
1 polymer ?
#
loop_
_entity_poly.entity_id
_entity_poly.type
_entity_poly.pdbx_seq_one_letter_code
_entity_poly.pdbx_strand_id
1 'polypeptide(L)'
;MSEETYENAMSEARAAMERRNWAEAYRHFGRAHDLGHDVLADHLAAHRGMIRAAWRGGRVDRVLRNVVLLIGGALFDRDAKPASR
;
A
#
# COMPACT_ATOMS: atom_id res chain seq x y z
N MET A 1 20.98 -9.91 -8.51
CA MET A 1 19.70 -9.16 -8.53
C MET A 1 19.74 -8.27 -7.30
N SER A 2 19.70 -6.94 -7.46
CA SER A 2 19.68 -6.04 -6.30
C SER A 2 18.35 -6.18 -5.56
N GLU A 3 18.40 -6.34 -4.25
CA GLU A 3 17.22 -6.39 -3.39
C GLU A 3 16.49 -5.05 -3.45
N GLU A 4 15.18 -5.05 -3.74
CA GLU A 4 14.37 -3.84 -3.78
C GLU A 4 14.09 -3.39 -2.34
N THR A 5 14.46 -2.15 -2.01
CA THR A 5 14.23 -1.57 -0.68
C THR A 5 12.96 -0.72 -0.64
N TYR A 6 12.36 -0.58 0.56
CA TYR A 6 11.24 0.32 0.79
C TYR A 6 11.52 1.75 0.28
N GLU A 7 12.72 2.26 0.56
CA GLU A 7 13.13 3.61 0.15
C GLU A 7 13.18 3.76 -1.38
N ASN A 8 13.71 2.76 -2.08
CA ASN A 8 13.74 2.74 -3.55
C ASN A 8 12.32 2.70 -4.12
N ALA A 9 11.45 1.83 -3.60
CA ALA A 9 10.05 1.75 -4.02
C ALA A 9 9.30 3.07 -3.77
N MET A 10 9.53 3.74 -2.63
CA MET A 10 8.95 5.05 -2.33
C MET A 10 9.48 6.14 -3.25
N SER A 11 10.78 6.12 -3.58
CA SER A 11 11.41 7.07 -4.50
C SER A 11 10.83 6.93 -5.92
N GLU A 12 10.75 5.71 -6.44
CA GLU A 12 10.15 5.42 -7.74
C GLU A 12 8.67 5.82 -7.80
N ALA A 13 7.92 5.59 -6.72
CA ALA A 13 6.53 6.02 -6.61
C ALA A 13 6.39 7.55 -6.69
N ARG A 14 7.25 8.29 -5.99
CA ARG A 14 7.26 9.76 -6.03
C ARG A 14 7.65 10.28 -7.42
N ALA A 15 8.66 9.69 -8.05
CA ALA A 15 9.05 10.04 -9.41
C ALA A 15 7.90 9.80 -10.42
N ALA A 16 7.16 8.70 -10.28
CA ALA A 16 5.98 8.44 -11.11
C ALA A 16 4.84 9.44 -10.84
N MET A 17 4.67 9.92 -9.59
CA MET A 17 3.74 11.00 -9.25
C MET A 17 4.10 12.32 -9.94
N GLU A 18 5.39 12.67 -10.00
CA GLU A 18 5.87 13.87 -10.68
C GLU A 18 5.61 13.79 -12.19
N ARG A 19 5.83 12.62 -12.79
CA ARG A 19 5.51 12.34 -14.21
C ARG A 19 4.00 12.24 -14.50
N ARG A 20 3.14 12.39 -13.48
CA ARG A 20 1.69 12.19 -13.58
C ARG A 20 1.28 10.79 -14.04
N ASN A 21 2.17 9.82 -13.90
CA ASN A 21 1.88 8.42 -14.18
C ASN A 21 1.28 7.76 -12.95
N TRP A 22 0.00 8.04 -12.71
CA TRP A 22 -0.71 7.65 -11.48
C TRP A 22 -0.81 6.14 -11.29
N ALA A 23 -0.92 5.39 -12.39
CA ALA A 23 -1.00 3.93 -12.35
C ALA A 23 0.34 3.30 -11.94
N GLU A 24 1.44 3.84 -12.46
CA GLU A 24 2.79 3.44 -12.08
C GLU A 24 3.05 3.81 -10.60
N ALA A 25 2.76 5.05 -10.21
CA ALA A 25 2.90 5.50 -8.82
C ALA A 25 2.16 4.59 -7.83
N TYR A 26 0.91 4.21 -8.13
CA TYR A 26 0.14 3.29 -7.30
C TYR A 26 0.83 1.93 -7.13
N ARG A 27 1.45 1.38 -8.20
CA ARG A 27 2.16 0.10 -8.13
C ARG A 27 3.42 0.18 -7.27
N HIS A 28 4.21 1.24 -7.40
CA HIS A 28 5.42 1.42 -6.57
C HIS A 28 5.06 1.65 -5.10
N PHE A 29 4.00 2.42 -4.81
CA PHE A 29 3.50 2.54 -3.44
C PHE A 29 2.97 1.21 -2.88
N GLY A 30 2.35 0.36 -3.71
CA GLY A 30 1.97 -1.01 -3.32
C GLY A 30 3.17 -1.87 -2.94
N ARG A 31 4.26 -1.82 -3.72
CA ARG A 31 5.51 -2.50 -3.35
C ARG A 31 6.11 -1.97 -2.06
N ALA A 32 6.10 -0.65 -1.86
CA ALA A 32 6.54 -0.05 -0.61
C ALA A 32 5.68 -0.48 0.59
N HIS A 33 4.37 -0.66 0.39
CA HIS A 33 3.46 -1.18 1.42
C HIS A 33 3.82 -2.61 1.84
N ASP A 34 4.10 -3.48 0.86
CA ASP A 34 4.51 -4.87 1.12
C ASP A 34 5.86 -4.96 1.84
N LEU A 35 6.80 -4.05 1.53
CA LEU A 35 8.13 -3.97 2.14
C LEU A 35 8.14 -3.30 3.51
N GLY A 36 7.25 -2.33 3.75
CA GLY A 36 7.17 -1.56 5.00
C GLY A 36 6.24 -2.17 6.06
N HIS A 37 5.89 -3.46 5.96
CA HIS A 37 4.89 -4.08 6.83
C HIS A 37 5.27 -4.14 8.31
N ASP A 38 6.58 -4.19 8.62
CA ASP A 38 7.07 -4.26 10.01
C ASP A 38 7.01 -2.93 10.75
N VAL A 39 6.94 -1.81 10.02
CA VAL A 39 6.95 -0.46 10.59
C VAL A 39 5.64 0.25 10.23
N LEU A 40 4.75 0.38 11.22
CA LEU A 40 3.43 0.99 11.03
C LEU A 40 3.48 2.38 10.36
N ALA A 41 4.49 3.19 10.70
CA ALA A 41 4.67 4.51 10.09
C ALA A 41 4.92 4.42 8.57
N ASP A 42 5.72 3.47 8.12
CA ASP A 42 6.07 3.25 6.71
C ASP A 42 4.90 2.65 5.94
N HIS A 43 4.22 1.69 6.54
CA HIS A 43 2.98 1.14 6.02
C HIS A 43 1.91 2.23 5.76
N LEU A 44 1.72 3.14 6.73
CA LEU A 44 0.79 4.26 6.58
C LEU A 44 1.25 5.28 5.54
N ALA A 45 2.56 5.53 5.43
CA ALA A 45 3.11 6.42 4.42
C ALA A 45 2.88 5.88 3.00
N ALA A 46 3.11 4.58 2.78
CA ALA A 46 2.82 3.91 1.51
C ALA A 46 1.31 3.98 1.16
N HIS A 47 0.43 3.72 2.13
CA HIS A 47 -1.02 3.85 1.93
C HIS A 47 -1.47 5.25 1.52
N ARG A 48 -0.94 6.29 2.18
CA ARG A 48 -1.21 7.68 1.81
C ARG A 48 -0.80 7.96 0.36
N GLY A 49 0.34 7.41 -0.06
CA GLY A 49 0.81 7.45 -1.45
C GLY A 49 -0.17 6.81 -2.43
N MET A 50 -0.64 5.59 -2.13
CA MET A 50 -1.61 4.86 -2.96
C MET A 50 -2.94 5.63 -3.10
N ILE A 51 -3.47 6.14 -1.99
CA ILE A 51 -4.71 6.93 -1.98
C ILE A 51 -4.55 8.19 -2.83
N ARG A 52 -3.43 8.91 -2.67
CA ARG A 52 -3.15 10.14 -3.42
C ARG A 52 -3.00 9.87 -4.92
N ALA A 53 -2.30 8.80 -5.30
CA ALA A 53 -2.11 8.41 -6.69
C ALA A 53 -3.45 8.04 -7.34
N ALA A 54 -4.26 7.24 -6.68
CA ALA A 54 -5.54 6.79 -7.21
C ALA A 54 -6.59 7.92 -7.28
N TRP A 55 -6.59 8.84 -6.30
CA TRP A 55 -7.40 10.07 -6.36
C TRP A 55 -7.03 10.92 -7.57
N ARG A 56 -5.73 11.17 -7.79
CA ARG A 56 -5.23 11.94 -8.94
C ARG A 56 -5.49 11.26 -10.28
N GLY A 57 -5.52 9.93 -10.31
CA GLY A 57 -5.82 9.14 -11.51
C GLY A 57 -7.30 8.90 -11.78
N GLY A 58 -8.22 9.44 -10.96
CA GLY A 58 -9.67 9.25 -11.13
C GLY A 58 -10.17 7.82 -10.93
N ARG A 59 -9.37 6.93 -10.32
CA ARG A 59 -9.68 5.49 -10.16
C ARG A 59 -9.99 5.13 -8.71
N VAL A 60 -11.10 5.69 -8.23
CA VAL A 60 -11.62 5.55 -6.86
C VAL A 60 -12.04 4.10 -6.55
N ASP A 61 -12.42 3.33 -7.57
CA ASP A 61 -12.80 1.92 -7.50
C ASP A 61 -11.70 1.02 -6.91
N ARG A 62 -10.42 1.34 -7.17
CA ARG A 62 -9.27 0.57 -6.66
C ARG A 62 -8.81 1.00 -5.26
N VAL A 63 -9.19 2.19 -4.82
CA VAL A 63 -8.88 2.69 -3.47
C VAL A 63 -9.74 1.98 -2.44
N LEU A 64 -11.04 1.88 -2.71
CA LEU A 64 -11.99 1.29 -1.78
C LEU A 64 -11.77 -0.22 -1.63
N ARG A 65 -11.43 -0.94 -2.70
CA ARG A 65 -11.26 -2.40 -2.65
C ARG A 65 -10.06 -2.85 -1.80
N ASN A 66 -8.93 -2.14 -1.85
CA ASN A 66 -7.75 -2.49 -1.03
C ASN A 66 -7.87 -2.01 0.41
N VAL A 67 -8.53 -0.85 0.67
CA VAL A 67 -8.80 -0.38 2.04
C VAL A 67 -9.82 -1.27 2.75
N VAL A 68 -10.85 -1.77 2.05
CA VAL A 68 -11.85 -2.70 2.60
C VAL A 68 -11.24 -4.07 2.94
N LEU A 69 -10.31 -4.59 2.12
CA LEU A 69 -9.69 -5.90 2.37
C LEU A 69 -8.70 -5.87 3.55
N LEU A 70 -7.95 -4.78 3.73
CA LEU A 70 -7.02 -4.62 4.86
C LEU A 70 -7.74 -4.40 6.20
N ILE A 71 -8.84 -3.63 6.21
CA ILE A 71 -9.67 -3.45 7.41
C ILE A 71 -10.48 -4.72 7.71
N GLY A 72 -10.98 -5.40 6.67
CA GLY A 72 -11.70 -6.66 6.80
C GLY A 72 -10.82 -7.75 7.43
N GLY A 73 -9.58 -7.93 6.95
CA GLY A 73 -8.64 -8.89 7.53
C GLY A 73 -8.38 -8.65 9.01
N ALA A 74 -8.15 -7.40 9.42
CA ALA A 74 -7.93 -7.05 10.82
C ALA A 74 -9.16 -7.24 11.73
N LEU A 75 -10.39 -7.22 11.18
CA LEU A 75 -11.61 -7.54 11.92
C LEU A 75 -11.90 -9.06 11.94
N PHE A 76 -11.59 -9.80 10.87
CA PHE A 76 -11.79 -11.26 10.80
C PHE A 76 -10.72 -12.07 11.54
N ASP A 77 -9.49 -11.56 11.68
CA ASP A 77 -8.42 -12.27 12.41
C ASP A 77 -8.62 -12.23 13.94
N ARG A 78 -9.50 -11.35 14.42
CA ARG A 78 -9.86 -11.26 15.86
C ARG A 78 -10.76 -12.41 16.33
N ASP A 79 -11.39 -13.14 15.41
CA ASP A 79 -12.22 -14.32 15.70
C ASP A 79 -11.49 -15.66 15.49
N ALA A 80 -10.26 -15.66 14.97
CA ALA A 80 -9.42 -16.85 14.89
C ALA A 80 -8.69 -17.10 16.22
N LYS A 81 -9.45 -17.32 17.31
CA LYS A 81 -8.90 -17.89 18.54
C LYS A 81 -8.58 -19.37 18.26
N PRO A 82 -7.31 -19.83 18.28
CA PRO A 82 -7.05 -21.27 18.29
C PRO A 82 -7.64 -21.86 19.57
N ALA A 83 -8.48 -22.89 19.39
CA ALA A 83 -9.04 -23.68 20.46
C ALA A 83 -7.89 -24.22 21.34
N SER A 84 -7.96 -23.91 22.63
CA SER A 84 -7.15 -24.51 23.68
C SER A 84 -7.27 -26.04 23.60
N ARG A 85 -6.12 -26.71 23.56
CA ARG A 85 -5.98 -28.13 23.93
C ARG A 85 -5.07 -28.22 25.14
#